data_AF-A0A1Y1K4H0-F1
#
_entry.id   AF-A0A1Y1K4H0-F1
#
_cell.length_a   1.000
_cell.length_b   1.000
_cell.length_c   1.000
_cell.angle_alpha   90.00
_cell.angle_beta   90.00
_cell.angle_gamma   90.00
#
_symmetry.space_group_name_H-M   'P 1'
#
loop_
_entity.id
_entity.type
_entity.pdbx_description
1 polymer ?
#
loop_
_entity_poly.entity_id
_entity_poly.type
_entity_poly.pdbx_seq_one_letter_code
_entity_poly.pdbx_strand_id
1 'polypeptide(L)'
;NMQNKRIRNVIDPYWGSDVATKQYVDRCISELHAKYTMNRYNMEGNRLRHVADPVEHDEAVTSGFLAVRLNTIMSILDGHKNYLEELEKEINKHHRTRLGFD
;
A
#
# COMPACT_ATOMS: atom_id res chain seq x y z
N ASN A 1 43.44 -10.48 -29.96
CA ASN A 1 43.38 -9.02 -30.25
C ASN A 1 42.93 -8.85 -31.70
N MET A 2 41.75 -8.26 -31.94
CA MET A 2 41.14 -8.14 -33.28
C MET A 2 41.50 -6.84 -34.03
N GLN A 3 42.46 -6.03 -33.53
CA GLN A 3 42.96 -4.83 -34.21
C GLN A 3 41.83 -3.91 -34.75
N ASN A 4 40.84 -3.60 -33.92
CA ASN A 4 39.66 -2.78 -34.28
C ASN A 4 38.76 -3.34 -35.42
N LYS A 5 38.90 -4.61 -35.79
CA LYS A 5 37.99 -5.26 -36.75
C LYS A 5 36.69 -5.68 -36.06
N ARG A 6 35.58 -5.62 -36.81
CA ARG A 6 34.26 -6.05 -36.36
C ARG A 6 34.03 -7.52 -36.67
N ILE A 7 33.49 -8.26 -35.70
CA ILE A 7 32.97 -9.61 -35.90
C ILE A 7 31.47 -9.47 -36.20
N ARG A 8 30.98 -10.19 -37.22
CA ARG A 8 29.57 -10.20 -37.64
C ARG A 8 29.03 -11.64 -37.60
N ASN A 9 27.71 -11.80 -37.69
CA ASN A 9 27.01 -13.09 -37.72
C ASN A 9 27.29 -13.95 -36.47
N VAL A 10 27.37 -13.30 -35.31
CA VAL A 10 27.52 -13.95 -34.01
C VAL A 10 26.13 -14.32 -33.52
N ILE A 11 25.93 -15.58 -33.15
CA ILE A 11 24.69 -16.06 -32.54
C ILE A 11 24.62 -15.68 -31.05
N ASP A 12 23.45 -15.83 -30.44
CA ASP A 12 23.31 -15.61 -29.00
C ASP A 12 24.23 -16.57 -28.21
N PRO A 13 24.89 -16.07 -27.15
CA PRO A 13 25.80 -16.88 -26.33
C PRO A 13 25.05 -17.97 -25.57
N TYR A 14 25.69 -19.13 -25.41
CA TYR A 14 25.16 -20.26 -24.64
C TYR A 14 25.99 -20.53 -23.38
N TRP A 15 27.31 -20.42 -23.48
CA TRP A 15 28.24 -20.56 -22.36
C TRP A 15 28.71 -19.21 -21.83
N GLY A 16 29.10 -19.16 -20.55
CA GLY A 16 29.55 -17.91 -19.91
C GLY A 16 30.82 -17.29 -20.48
N SER A 17 31.55 -18.03 -21.33
CA SER A 17 32.75 -17.55 -22.05
C SER A 17 32.47 -17.08 -23.47
N ASP A 18 31.23 -17.22 -23.95
CA ASP A 18 30.88 -16.87 -25.32
C ASP A 18 30.86 -15.35 -25.52
N VAL A 19 31.14 -14.92 -26.74
CA VAL A 19 31.03 -13.52 -27.13
C VAL A 19 29.56 -13.14 -27.32
N ALA A 20 29.13 -12.02 -26.72
CA ALA A 20 27.75 -11.55 -26.84
C ALA A 20 27.63 -10.39 -27.84
N THR A 21 26.53 -10.35 -28.58
CA THR A 21 26.17 -9.18 -29.39
C THR A 21 25.61 -8.07 -28.50
N LYS A 22 25.72 -6.81 -28.92
CA LYS A 22 25.08 -5.69 -28.19
C LYS A 22 23.57 -5.90 -28.04
N GLN A 23 22.91 -6.37 -29.09
CA GLN A 23 21.46 -6.62 -29.08
C GLN A 23 21.08 -7.66 -28.02
N TYR A 24 21.85 -8.74 -27.90
CA TYR A 24 21.63 -9.75 -26.86
C TYR A 24 21.73 -9.15 -25.46
N VAL A 25 22.81 -8.39 -25.20
CA VAL A 25 23.04 -7.75 -23.90
C VAL A 25 21.94 -6.73 -23.57
N ASP A 26 21.56 -5.89 -24.54
CA ASP A 26 20.48 -4.91 -24.38
C ASP A 26 19.16 -5.61 -24.01
N ARG A 27 18.80 -6.71 -24.68
CA ARG A 27 17.59 -7.50 -24.38
C ARG A 27 17.62 -8.07 -22.97
N CYS A 28 18.72 -8.70 -22.55
CA CYS A 28 18.85 -9.24 -21.19
C CYS A 28 18.73 -8.14 -20.13
N ILE A 29 19.33 -6.98 -20.37
CA ILE A 29 19.21 -5.82 -19.46
C ILE A 29 17.76 -5.33 -19.41
N SER A 30 17.06 -5.23 -20.54
CA SER A 30 15.65 -4.84 -20.57
C SER A 30 14.75 -5.82 -19.82
N GLU A 31 14.98 -7.12 -19.94
CA GLU A 31 14.23 -8.16 -19.22
C GLU A 31 14.50 -8.10 -17.71
N LEU A 32 15.76 -7.92 -17.30
CA LEU A 32 16.11 -7.66 -15.90
C LEU A 32 15.43 -6.40 -15.40
N HIS A 33 15.49 -5.31 -16.16
CA HIS A 33 14.83 -4.07 -15.81
C HIS A 33 13.33 -4.27 -15.63
N ALA A 34 12.64 -4.94 -16.56
CA ALA A 34 11.22 -5.25 -16.44
C ALA A 34 10.91 -6.10 -15.19
N LYS A 35 11.71 -7.13 -14.91
CA LYS A 35 11.58 -7.99 -13.72
C LYS A 35 11.66 -7.18 -12.42
N TYR A 36 12.56 -6.20 -12.35
CA TYR A 36 12.78 -5.40 -11.13
C TYR A 36 11.96 -4.10 -11.08
N THR A 37 11.45 -3.61 -12.22
CA THR A 37 10.64 -2.39 -12.28
C THR A 37 9.16 -2.62 -12.46
N MET A 38 8.68 -3.82 -12.78
CA MET A 38 7.25 -4.16 -12.81
C MET A 38 6.77 -4.84 -11.51
N ASN A 39 7.70 -5.17 -10.59
CA ASN A 39 7.43 -5.85 -9.32
C ASN A 39 7.76 -4.96 -8.10
N ARG A 40 7.46 -3.66 -8.16
CA ARG A 40 8.19 -2.62 -7.40
C ARG A 40 8.16 -2.75 -5.87
N TYR A 41 7.16 -3.36 -5.24
CA TYR A 41 7.12 -3.53 -3.79
C TYR A 41 6.40 -4.81 -3.34
N ASN A 42 6.77 -5.96 -3.91
CA ASN A 42 6.29 -7.24 -3.37
C ASN A 42 7.17 -7.67 -2.19
N MET A 43 6.59 -7.78 -0.99
CA MET A 43 7.29 -8.24 0.21
C MET A 43 7.26 -9.77 0.36
N GLU A 44 6.67 -10.52 -0.57
CA GLU A 44 6.52 -11.99 -0.52
C GLU A 44 5.92 -12.48 0.80
N GLY A 45 4.88 -11.76 1.28
CA GLY A 45 4.24 -12.02 2.57
C GLY A 45 5.02 -11.57 3.80
N ASN A 46 6.22 -11.01 3.63
CA ASN A 46 7.01 -10.47 4.74
C ASN A 46 6.42 -9.14 5.26
N ARG A 47 6.70 -8.87 6.53
CA ARG A 47 6.27 -7.63 7.19
C ARG A 47 7.25 -6.50 6.89
N LEU A 48 6.71 -5.37 6.43
CA LEU A 48 7.42 -4.09 6.49
C LEU A 48 7.40 -3.56 7.93
N ARG A 49 8.57 -3.26 8.51
CA ARG A 49 8.73 -2.82 9.91
C ARG A 49 9.46 -1.49 9.94
N HIS A 50 9.34 -0.79 11.08
CA HIS A 50 10.02 0.50 11.33
C HIS A 50 9.70 1.57 10.27
N VAL A 51 8.45 1.59 9.79
CA VAL A 51 7.91 2.65 8.95
C VAL A 51 7.51 3.82 9.85
N ALA A 52 7.89 5.04 9.47
CA ALA A 52 7.46 6.25 10.16
C ALA A 52 5.96 6.51 9.96
N ASP A 53 5.40 7.41 10.76
CA ASP A 53 4.03 7.87 10.53
C ASP A 53 3.94 8.70 9.24
N PRO A 54 2.84 8.57 8.48
CA PRO A 54 2.66 9.28 7.23
C PRO A 54 2.45 10.79 7.46
N VAL A 55 3.05 11.59 6.59
CA VAL A 55 2.92 13.05 6.46
C VAL A 55 2.13 13.40 5.20
N GLU A 56 2.39 12.71 4.09
CA GLU A 56 1.76 12.97 2.78
C GLU A 56 0.64 11.95 2.45
N HIS A 57 -0.20 12.30 1.48
CA HIS A 57 -1.42 11.54 1.19
C HIS A 57 -1.19 10.18 0.52
N ASP A 58 -0.02 9.93 -0.04
CA ASP A 58 0.35 8.74 -0.81
C ASP A 58 1.32 7.82 -0.06
N GLU A 59 1.56 8.08 1.23
CA GLU A 59 2.44 7.28 2.05
C GLU A 59 1.75 6.05 2.65
N ALA A 60 2.54 5.00 2.86
CA ALA A 60 2.08 3.79 3.54
C ALA A 60 1.86 4.08 5.03
N VAL A 61 0.81 3.50 5.62
CA VAL A 61 0.44 3.73 7.02
C VAL A 61 0.76 2.52 7.90
N THR A 62 1.17 2.78 9.14
CA THR A 62 1.33 1.71 10.14
C THR A 62 -0.02 1.31 10.73
N SER A 63 -0.14 0.07 11.21
CA SER A 63 -1.34 -0.37 11.93
C SER A 63 -1.58 0.43 13.21
N GLY A 64 -0.53 0.91 13.87
CA GLY A 64 -0.62 1.74 15.07
C GLY A 64 -1.20 3.12 14.77
N PHE A 65 -0.70 3.78 13.72
CA PHE A 65 -1.22 5.06 13.25
C PHE A 65 -2.72 4.98 12.91
N LEU A 66 -3.12 3.94 12.18
CA LEU A 66 -4.52 3.72 11.83
C LEU A 66 -5.40 3.45 13.07
N ALA A 67 -4.92 2.63 14.01
CA ALA A 67 -5.67 2.28 15.22
C ALA A 67 -5.99 3.52 16.09
N VAL A 68 -5.03 4.43 16.26
CA VAL A 68 -5.27 5.68 17.02
C VAL A 68 -6.38 6.50 16.39
N ARG A 69 -6.33 6.70 15.06
CA ARG A 69 -7.34 7.48 14.34
C ARG A 69 -8.72 6.84 14.39
N LEU A 70 -8.79 5.52 14.23
CA LEU A 70 -10.05 4.78 14.35
C LEU A 70 -10.63 4.88 15.75
N ASN A 71 -9.82 4.77 16.80
CA ASN A 71 -10.28 4.91 18.18
C ASN A 71 -10.86 6.31 18.45
N THR A 72 -10.27 7.36 17.91
CA THR A 72 -10.83 8.72 18.00
C THR A 72 -12.20 8.80 17.34
N ILE A 73 -12.35 8.24 16.13
CA ILE A 73 -13.63 8.23 15.42
C ILE A 73 -14.69 7.44 16.22
N MET A 74 -14.33 6.26 16.74
CA MET A 74 -15.24 5.44 17.52
C MET A 74 -15.72 6.15 18.79
N SER A 75 -14.83 6.84 19.50
CA SER A 75 -15.21 7.61 20.69
C SER A 75 -16.22 8.73 20.38
N ILE A 76 -16.09 9.39 19.23
CA ILE A 76 -17.06 10.41 18.78
C ILE A 76 -18.42 9.75 18.49
N LEU A 77 -18.41 8.60 17.81
CA LEU A 77 -19.63 7.86 17.48
C LEU A 77 -20.36 7.38 18.73
N ASP A 78 -19.62 6.87 19.73
CA ASP A 78 -20.19 6.48 21.02
C ASP A 78 -20.85 7.68 21.72
N GLY A 79 -20.20 8.85 21.69
CA GLY A 79 -20.77 10.09 22.22
C GLY A 79 -22.08 10.49 21.52
N HIS A 80 -22.12 10.45 20.19
CA HIS A 80 -23.35 10.74 19.43
C HIS A 80 -24.46 9.73 19.73
N LYS A 81 -24.12 8.45 19.86
CA LYS A 81 -25.09 7.41 20.21
C LYS A 81 -25.72 7.68 21.56
N ASN A 82 -24.92 7.99 22.58
CA ASN A 82 -25.41 8.30 23.92
C ASN A 82 -26.35 9.52 23.90
N TYR A 83 -25.99 10.57 23.16
CA TYR A 83 -26.83 11.76 23.03
C TYR A 83 -28.20 11.46 22.40
N LEU A 84 -28.24 10.62 21.36
CA LEU A 84 -29.49 10.20 20.74
C LEU A 84 -30.36 9.38 21.72
N GLU A 85 -29.75 8.47 22.48
CA GLU A 85 -30.46 7.69 23.50
C GLU A 85 -31.06 8.57 24.61
N GLU A 86 -30.37 9.65 25.00
CA GLU A 86 -30.90 10.64 25.96
C GLU A 86 -32.06 11.45 25.39
N LEU A 87 -31.96 11.91 24.14
CA LEU A 87 -33.05 12.61 23.46
C LEU A 87 -34.29 11.73 23.32
N GLU A 88 -34.13 10.45 22.96
CA GLU A 88 -35.24 9.50 22.88
C GLU A 88 -35.94 9.33 24.23
N LYS A 89 -35.18 9.26 25.34
CA LYS A 89 -35.76 9.20 26.70
C LYS A 89 -36.55 10.46 27.02
N GLU A 90 -36.02 11.64 26.73
CA GLU A 90 -36.71 12.92 27.01
C GLU A 90 -37.96 13.12 26.17
N ILE A 91 -37.95 12.73 24.89
CA ILE A 91 -39.12 12.74 24.01
C ILE A 91 -40.21 11.81 24.57
N ASN A 92 -39.84 10.59 24.95
CA ASN A 92 -40.77 9.62 25.51
C ASN A 92 -41.36 10.07 26.85
N LYS A 93 -40.55 10.71 27.70
CA LYS A 93 -41.01 11.32 28.95
C LYS A 93 -42.00 12.45 28.71
N HIS A 94 -41.70 13.37 27.79
CA HIS A 94 -42.62 14.45 27.39
C HIS A 94 -43.93 13.93 26.77
N HIS A 95 -43.87 12.80 26.06
CA HIS A 95 -45.06 12.17 25.49
C HIS A 95 -45.99 11.59 26.56
N ARG A 96 -45.44 10.93 27.59
CA ARG A 96 -46.22 10.36 28.71
C ARG A 96 -46.89 11.43 29.57
N THR A 97 -46.15 12.47 29.95
CA THR A 97 -46.67 13.64 30.68
C THR A 97 -47.83 14.29 29.93
N ARG A 98 -47.70 14.52 28.61
CA ARG A 98 -48.77 15.13 27.79
C ARG A 98 -50.04 14.30 27.69
N LEU A 99 -49.93 12.98 27.79
CA LEU A 99 -51.07 12.07 27.72
C LEU A 99 -51.68 11.76 29.09
N GLY A 100 -51.14 12.31 30.17
CA GLY A 100 -51.64 12.09 31.53
C GLY A 100 -51.40 10.68 32.06
N PHE A 101 -50.36 9.99 31.57
CA PHE A 101 -49.97 8.65 32.01
C PHE A 101 -48.95 8.64 33.15
N ASP A 102 -48.78 9.77 33.84
CA ASP A 102 -47.87 9.90 35.00
C ASP A 102 -48.46 9.33 36.30
#